data_AF-A0A9E2B6E6-F1
#
_entry.id   AF-A0A9E2B6E6-F1
#
_cell.length_a   1.000
_cell.length_b   1.000
_cell.length_c   1.000
_cell.angle_alpha   90.00
_cell.angle_beta   90.00
_cell.angle_gamma   90.00
#
_symmetry.space_group_name_H-M   'P 1'
#
loop_
_entity.id
_entity.type
_entity.pdbx_description
1 polymer ?
#
loop_
_entity_poly.entity_id
_entity_poly.type
_entity_poly.pdbx_seq_one_letter_code
_entity_poly.pdbx_strand_id
1 'polypeptide(L)'
;MTPAYLLTRQWFDQQDGVRLDFWLTTAQGPLMVSIHQQQALFFIRQADAQTADALIGKPGGVSIKPLQLKTFAEQAVSAVYFTSQQQLYRARDRLLQNGIACFEADIRPSERFLCERFITASVDIDADYSKKGLQNVRLQPGEYTPDFEIMSLDIESDYETDALFSIAFVTASTNRVLMIGDGVDNDFIEYVEDETALLQRWIEWVERIDPDILIGWNVINFDLRLLQKKSQALGVPLSIGRGTALPVWRQSQADRNHYFVLIPGRVVLDGIDTLRSATYNFASFALESVARELLDRGKLIHDKTHSDPLYKAKEIRRQFEQEKTTLASYNLEDCQLVWDIFEKTELVGFSIERARLTGLEMDRAGGSVAAFDNLYLPRLHRKGYIAPNIGDYQGELSAPGGYVMDSTPGLQDSVLVLDYKSLYPSIIRTFRVDPYARVAAKRADP
;
A
#
# COMPACT_ATOMS: atom_id res chain seq x y z
N MET A 1 1.98 -13.98 -24.15
CA MET A 1 1.47 -13.30 -22.96
C MET A 1 2.47 -13.49 -21.84
N THR A 2 2.82 -12.42 -21.13
CA THR A 2 3.76 -12.45 -20.02
C THR A 2 2.98 -12.38 -18.70
N PRO A 3 2.97 -13.46 -17.88
CA PRO A 3 2.37 -13.44 -16.56
C PRO A 3 3.19 -12.57 -15.61
N ALA A 4 2.51 -11.78 -14.78
CA ALA A 4 3.15 -10.79 -13.92
C ALA A 4 2.32 -10.54 -12.64
N TYR A 5 2.96 -9.92 -11.65
CA TYR A 5 2.32 -9.48 -10.41
C TYR A 5 2.56 -7.99 -10.19
N LEU A 6 1.50 -7.23 -9.91
CA LEU A 6 1.56 -5.78 -9.72
C LEU A 6 2.25 -5.42 -8.40
N LEU A 7 3.31 -4.61 -8.47
CA LEU A 7 4.02 -4.07 -7.31
C LEU A 7 3.52 -2.67 -6.95
N THR A 8 3.62 -1.74 -7.90
CA THR A 8 3.23 -0.33 -7.68
C THR A 8 2.43 0.22 -8.85
N ARG A 9 1.62 1.24 -8.54
CA ARG A 9 0.81 1.96 -9.52
C ARG A 9 0.90 3.46 -9.32
N GLN A 10 1.12 4.17 -10.41
CA GLN A 10 1.30 5.62 -10.46
C GLN A 10 0.49 6.23 -11.60
N TRP A 11 0.25 7.53 -11.52
CA TRP A 11 -0.33 8.28 -12.63
C TRP A 11 0.29 9.68 -12.70
N PHE A 12 0.34 10.23 -13.91
CA PHE A 12 0.93 11.53 -14.20
C PHE A 12 0.09 12.24 -15.27
N ASP A 13 -0.21 13.53 -15.05
CA ASP A 13 -0.77 14.36 -16.11
C ASP A 13 0.30 14.64 -17.18
N GLN A 14 -0.03 14.40 -18.44
CA GLN A 14 0.76 14.75 -19.62
C GLN A 14 -0.02 15.75 -20.50
N GLN A 15 0.62 16.27 -21.55
CA GLN A 15 -0.01 17.23 -22.46
C GLN A 15 -1.19 16.62 -23.25
N ASP A 16 -1.13 15.32 -23.55
CA ASP A 16 -2.08 14.59 -24.39
C ASP A 16 -2.97 13.60 -23.62
N GLY A 17 -2.92 13.61 -22.29
CA GLY A 17 -3.72 12.73 -21.44
C GLY A 17 -3.07 12.41 -20.10
N VAL A 18 -3.68 11.48 -19.37
CA VAL A 18 -3.10 10.90 -18.16
C VAL A 18 -2.26 9.68 -18.56
N ARG A 19 -1.01 9.62 -18.09
CA ARG A 19 -0.16 8.42 -18.15
C ARG A 19 -0.34 7.62 -16.87
N LEU A 20 -0.53 6.31 -17.01
CA LEU A 20 -0.55 5.35 -15.90
C LEU A 20 0.72 4.52 -15.98
N ASP A 21 1.48 4.44 -14.90
CA ASP A 21 2.65 3.57 -14.82
C ASP A 21 2.36 2.45 -13.83
N PHE A 22 2.59 1.22 -14.26
CA PHE A 22 2.47 0.01 -13.46
C PHE A 22 3.84 -0.67 -13.44
N TRP A 23 4.40 -0.87 -12.25
CA TRP A 23 5.55 -1.74 -12.09
C TRP A 23 5.08 -3.11 -11.68
N LEU A 24 5.55 -4.12 -12.38
CA LEU A 24 5.22 -5.52 -12.15
C LEU A 24 6.50 -6.33 -11.97
N THR A 25 6.40 -7.43 -11.23
CA THR A 25 7.41 -8.49 -11.24
C THR A 25 6.96 -9.64 -12.14
N THR A 26 7.92 -10.27 -12.83
CA THR A 26 7.71 -11.40 -13.74
C THR A 26 8.78 -12.45 -13.46
N ALA A 27 8.65 -13.65 -14.03
CA ALA A 27 9.69 -14.68 -13.92
C ALA A 27 11.05 -14.25 -14.53
N GLN A 28 11.08 -13.21 -15.38
CA GLN A 28 12.29 -12.66 -15.99
C GLN A 28 12.81 -11.41 -15.25
N GLY A 29 12.16 -11.01 -14.15
CA GLY A 29 12.47 -9.83 -13.37
C GLY A 29 11.46 -8.69 -13.54
N PRO A 30 11.79 -7.49 -13.05
CA PRO A 30 10.89 -6.34 -13.09
C PRO A 30 10.56 -5.87 -14.50
N LEU A 31 9.33 -5.37 -14.63
CA LEU A 31 8.79 -4.83 -15.86
C LEU A 31 7.93 -3.61 -15.58
N MET A 32 8.26 -2.49 -16.23
CA MET A 32 7.42 -1.30 -16.23
C MET A 32 6.47 -1.33 -17.44
N VAL A 33 5.18 -1.11 -17.19
CA VAL A 33 4.15 -0.94 -18.22
C VAL A 33 3.55 0.46 -18.09
N SER A 34 3.67 1.27 -19.13
CA SER A 34 3.08 2.61 -19.20
C SER A 34 1.88 2.62 -20.15
N ILE A 35 0.73 3.08 -19.67
CA ILE A 35 -0.48 3.29 -20.48
C ILE A 35 -0.70 4.79 -20.63
N HIS A 36 -0.57 5.30 -21.84
CA HIS A 36 -0.65 6.72 -22.17
C HIS A 36 -2.06 7.12 -22.61
N GLN A 37 -2.29 8.43 -22.74
CA GLN A 37 -3.51 9.01 -23.31
C GLN A 37 -4.80 8.55 -22.62
N GLN A 38 -4.72 8.23 -21.33
CA GLN A 38 -5.91 7.89 -20.54
C GLN A 38 -6.68 9.15 -20.19
N GLN A 39 -7.99 9.02 -20.03
CA GLN A 39 -8.85 10.11 -19.59
C GLN A 39 -9.22 9.91 -18.12
N ALA A 40 -9.20 11.01 -17.39
CA ALA A 40 -9.84 11.11 -16.10
C ALA A 40 -11.34 11.31 -16.30
N LEU A 41 -12.19 10.78 -15.40
CA LEU A 41 -13.64 11.00 -15.49
C LEU A 41 -14.35 10.95 -14.14
N PHE A 42 -15.51 11.59 -14.08
CA PHE A 42 -16.58 11.36 -13.10
C PHE A 42 -17.94 11.40 -13.80
N PHE A 43 -18.99 10.99 -13.09
CA PHE A 43 -20.36 11.05 -13.61
C PHE A 43 -21.16 12.21 -13.00
N ILE A 44 -22.10 12.73 -13.78
CA ILE A 44 -23.11 13.71 -13.35
C ILE A 44 -24.48 13.25 -13.83
N ARG A 45 -25.56 13.78 -13.25
CA ARG A 45 -26.90 13.54 -13.81
C ARG A 45 -26.98 14.18 -15.20
N GLN A 46 -27.60 13.49 -16.15
CA GLN A 46 -27.75 14.00 -17.50
C GLN A 46 -28.55 15.33 -17.54
N ALA A 47 -29.48 15.52 -16.60
CA ALA A 47 -30.21 16.78 -16.43
C ALA A 47 -29.30 17.98 -16.08
N ASP A 48 -28.14 17.73 -15.45
CA ASP A 48 -27.18 18.78 -15.08
C ASP A 48 -26.17 19.06 -16.20
N ALA A 49 -26.17 18.30 -17.30
CA ALA A 49 -25.10 18.33 -18.30
C ALA A 49 -24.91 19.72 -18.94
N GLN A 50 -26.00 20.43 -19.27
CA GLN A 50 -25.92 21.75 -19.88
C GLN A 50 -25.37 22.80 -18.90
N THR A 51 -25.83 22.76 -17.64
CA THR A 51 -25.33 23.65 -16.58
C THR A 51 -23.87 23.34 -16.27
N ALA A 52 -23.51 22.07 -16.21
CA ALA A 52 -22.14 21.62 -15.97
C ALA A 52 -21.20 22.08 -17.10
N ASP A 53 -21.60 21.97 -18.37
CA ASP A 53 -20.83 22.48 -19.51
C ASP A 53 -20.59 24.00 -19.40
N ALA A 54 -21.64 24.76 -19.07
CA ALA A 54 -21.52 26.21 -18.87
C ALA A 54 -20.62 26.59 -17.69
N LEU A 55 -20.68 25.83 -16.59
CA LEU A 55 -19.86 26.06 -15.41
C LEU A 55 -18.41 25.63 -15.62
N ILE A 56 -18.13 24.48 -16.23
CA ILE A 56 -16.76 24.08 -16.54
C ILE A 56 -16.14 25.06 -17.56
N GLY A 57 -16.96 25.56 -18.47
CA GLY A 57 -16.56 26.42 -19.58
C GLY A 57 -16.06 25.59 -20.77
N LYS A 58 -15.28 26.21 -21.66
CA LYS A 58 -14.65 25.54 -22.81
C LYS A 58 -13.13 25.38 -22.69
N PRO A 59 -12.58 24.84 -21.58
CA PRO A 59 -11.17 24.45 -21.59
C PRO A 59 -10.98 23.30 -22.58
N GLY A 60 -9.89 23.34 -23.37
CA GLY A 60 -9.52 22.21 -24.22
C GLY A 60 -9.35 20.93 -23.40
N GLY A 61 -9.74 19.79 -23.98
CA GLY A 61 -9.57 18.48 -23.34
C GLY A 61 -10.69 18.04 -22.40
N VAL A 62 -11.84 18.72 -22.40
CA VAL A 62 -13.04 18.30 -21.66
C VAL A 62 -14.16 17.90 -22.63
N SER A 63 -14.86 16.81 -22.33
CA SER A 63 -16.08 16.43 -23.06
C SER A 63 -17.13 15.80 -22.14
N ILE A 64 -18.40 16.12 -22.38
CA ILE A 64 -19.54 15.51 -21.67
C ILE A 64 -20.28 14.59 -22.62
N LYS A 65 -20.48 13.33 -22.26
CA LYS A 65 -21.19 12.35 -23.09
C LYS A 65 -22.27 11.62 -22.29
N PRO A 66 -23.52 11.53 -22.79
CA PRO A 66 -24.54 10.71 -22.17
C PRO A 66 -24.14 9.23 -22.25
N LEU A 67 -24.44 8.46 -21.20
CA LEU A 67 -24.13 7.04 -21.13
C LEU A 67 -25.39 6.20 -20.85
N GLN A 68 -25.32 4.91 -21.17
CA GLN A 68 -26.35 3.93 -20.78
C GLN A 68 -26.12 3.44 -19.34
N LEU A 69 -25.97 4.41 -18.42
CA LEU A 69 -25.78 4.18 -16.99
C LEU A 69 -26.80 5.04 -16.21
N LYS A 70 -27.04 4.67 -14.95
CA LYS A 70 -27.97 5.36 -14.06
C LYS A 70 -27.45 5.48 -12.63
N THR A 71 -27.96 6.46 -11.89
CA THR A 71 -27.78 6.51 -10.43
C THR A 71 -28.70 5.49 -9.73
N PHE A 72 -28.50 5.28 -8.43
CA PHE A 72 -29.40 4.46 -7.59
C PHE A 72 -30.81 5.06 -7.45
N ALA A 73 -30.99 6.32 -7.85
CA ALA A 73 -32.29 7.00 -7.92
C ALA A 73 -32.90 6.95 -9.34
N GLU A 74 -32.42 6.05 -10.21
CA GLU A 74 -32.90 5.85 -11.59
C GLU A 74 -32.71 7.05 -12.53
N GLN A 75 -31.83 7.99 -12.18
CA GLN A 75 -31.55 9.14 -13.02
C GLN A 75 -30.50 8.78 -14.08
N ALA A 76 -30.76 9.11 -15.34
CA ALA A 76 -29.78 8.98 -16.42
C ALA A 76 -28.54 9.83 -16.13
N VAL A 77 -27.36 9.34 -16.51
CA VAL A 77 -26.08 10.01 -16.24
C VAL A 77 -25.29 10.32 -17.51
N SER A 78 -24.50 11.36 -17.42
CA SER A 78 -23.44 11.68 -18.38
C SER A 78 -22.09 11.50 -17.70
N ALA A 79 -21.10 11.02 -18.45
CA ALA A 79 -19.71 11.08 -18.02
C ALA A 79 -19.07 12.37 -18.49
N VAL A 80 -18.31 13.01 -17.60
CA VAL A 80 -17.44 14.14 -17.92
C VAL A 80 -16.01 13.61 -18.01
N TYR A 81 -15.43 13.67 -19.20
CA TYR A 81 -14.08 13.20 -19.50
C TYR A 81 -13.10 14.37 -19.53
N PHE A 82 -11.91 14.16 -18.99
CA PHE A 82 -10.83 15.13 -18.90
C PHE A 82 -9.53 14.52 -19.41
N THR A 83 -8.70 15.31 -20.10
CA THR A 83 -7.33 14.93 -20.46
C THR A 83 -6.35 15.03 -19.29
N SER A 84 -6.74 15.65 -18.17
CA SER A 84 -5.90 15.79 -16.99
C SER A 84 -6.72 15.60 -15.71
N GLN A 85 -6.10 14.98 -14.71
CA GLN A 85 -6.68 14.82 -13.38
C GLN A 85 -6.80 16.15 -12.64
N GLN A 86 -5.88 17.10 -12.87
CA GLN A 86 -6.01 18.46 -12.33
C GLN A 86 -7.26 19.17 -12.88
N GLN A 87 -7.59 18.99 -14.17
CA GLN A 87 -8.82 19.53 -14.74
C GLN A 87 -10.07 18.90 -14.08
N LEU A 88 -10.04 17.58 -13.86
CA LEU A 88 -11.10 16.87 -13.15
C LEU A 88 -11.35 17.48 -11.77
N TYR A 89 -10.30 17.67 -10.95
CA TYR A 89 -10.46 18.22 -9.60
C TYR A 89 -11.02 19.64 -9.60
N ARG A 90 -10.52 20.52 -10.49
CA ARG A 90 -11.06 21.89 -10.62
C ARG A 90 -12.52 21.90 -11.04
N ALA A 91 -12.89 21.05 -11.99
CA ALA A 91 -14.27 20.92 -12.46
C ALA A 91 -15.17 20.38 -11.33
N ARG A 92 -14.77 19.30 -10.66
CA ARG A 92 -15.49 18.73 -9.51
C ARG A 92 -15.76 19.79 -8.46
N ASP A 93 -14.74 20.50 -7.99
CA ASP A 93 -14.87 21.49 -6.92
C ASP A 93 -15.82 22.63 -7.32
N ARG A 94 -15.73 23.09 -8.58
CA ARG A 94 -16.63 24.12 -9.12
C ARG A 94 -18.07 23.63 -9.23
N LEU A 95 -18.29 22.40 -9.69
CA LEU A 95 -19.63 21.82 -9.80
C LEU A 95 -20.26 21.61 -8.41
N LEU A 96 -19.50 21.07 -7.45
CA LEU A 96 -19.95 20.88 -6.07
C LEU A 96 -20.32 22.20 -5.41
N GLN A 97 -19.54 23.27 -5.60
CA GLN A 97 -19.87 24.62 -5.12
C GLN A 97 -21.19 25.19 -5.70
N ASN A 98 -21.64 24.66 -6.85
CA ASN A 98 -22.88 25.06 -7.51
C ASN A 98 -23.99 24.00 -7.34
N GLY A 99 -23.85 23.08 -6.38
CA GLY A 99 -24.88 22.09 -6.04
C GLY A 99 -25.05 20.97 -7.08
N ILE A 100 -24.08 20.77 -7.97
CA ILE A 100 -24.08 19.66 -8.94
C ILE A 100 -23.26 18.51 -8.35
N ALA A 101 -23.93 17.38 -8.08
CA ALA A 101 -23.29 16.16 -7.59
C ALA A 101 -22.35 15.57 -8.65
N CYS A 102 -21.14 15.22 -8.23
CA CYS A 102 -20.15 14.50 -9.02
C CYS A 102 -19.97 13.12 -8.40
N PHE A 103 -20.28 12.05 -9.14
CA PHE A 103 -20.20 10.68 -8.65
C PHE A 103 -18.87 10.04 -9.08
N GLU A 104 -18.28 9.27 -8.17
CA GLU A 104 -17.02 8.53 -8.38
C GLU A 104 -15.83 9.40 -8.80
N ALA A 105 -15.83 10.69 -8.41
CA ALA A 105 -14.75 11.63 -8.69
C ALA A 105 -13.52 11.43 -7.78
N ASP A 106 -13.64 10.55 -6.79
CA ASP A 106 -12.62 10.15 -5.83
C ASP A 106 -11.76 8.98 -6.32
N ILE A 107 -12.21 8.25 -7.35
CA ILE A 107 -11.51 7.09 -7.90
C ILE A 107 -10.29 7.54 -8.72
N ARG A 108 -9.11 7.03 -8.37
CA ARG A 108 -7.88 7.41 -9.06
C ARG A 108 -7.81 6.77 -10.46
N PRO A 109 -7.18 7.41 -11.46
CA PRO A 109 -7.09 6.87 -12.81
C PRO A 109 -6.48 5.46 -12.91
N SER A 110 -5.43 5.18 -12.14
CA SER A 110 -4.79 3.85 -12.11
C SER A 110 -5.70 2.79 -11.50
N GLU A 111 -6.42 3.13 -10.43
CA GLU A 111 -7.42 2.25 -9.80
C GLU A 111 -8.59 1.99 -10.76
N ARG A 112 -9.14 3.03 -11.38
CA ARG A 112 -10.19 2.93 -12.40
C ARG A 112 -9.79 1.97 -13.53
N PHE A 113 -8.56 2.10 -14.04
CA PHE A 113 -8.07 1.27 -15.13
C PHE A 113 -8.05 -0.22 -14.78
N LEU A 114 -7.55 -0.57 -13.60
CA LEU A 114 -7.43 -1.95 -13.13
C LEU A 114 -8.81 -2.52 -12.75
N CYS A 115 -9.56 -1.78 -11.94
CA CYS A 115 -10.88 -2.14 -11.42
C CYS A 115 -11.86 -2.49 -12.56
N GLU A 116 -11.98 -1.64 -13.60
CA GLU A 116 -12.88 -1.89 -14.75
C GLU A 116 -12.50 -3.11 -15.60
N ARG A 117 -11.29 -3.63 -15.40
CA ARG A 117 -10.76 -4.84 -16.06
C ARG A 117 -10.77 -6.05 -15.14
N PHE A 118 -11.35 -5.95 -13.94
CA PHE A 118 -11.35 -7.00 -12.91
C PHE A 118 -9.94 -7.42 -12.49
N ILE A 119 -8.95 -6.53 -12.64
CA ILE A 119 -7.57 -6.79 -12.25
C ILE A 119 -7.41 -6.45 -10.77
N THR A 120 -6.87 -7.39 -10.00
CA THR A 120 -6.50 -7.18 -8.59
C THR A 120 -4.98 -7.04 -8.46
N ALA A 121 -4.25 -8.15 -8.39
CA ALA A 121 -2.81 -8.17 -8.20
C ALA A 121 -2.07 -8.85 -9.36
N SER A 122 -2.47 -10.08 -9.71
CA SER A 122 -1.88 -10.84 -10.81
C SER A 122 -2.45 -10.40 -12.17
N VAL A 123 -1.58 -10.27 -13.16
CA VAL A 123 -1.89 -9.71 -14.48
C VAL A 123 -1.23 -10.54 -15.58
N ASP A 124 -1.96 -10.81 -16.65
CA ASP A 124 -1.37 -11.24 -17.92
C ASP A 124 -1.18 -10.04 -18.85
N ILE A 125 0.04 -9.90 -19.36
CA ILE A 125 0.42 -8.82 -20.28
C ILE A 125 0.40 -9.37 -21.71
N ASP A 126 -0.33 -8.70 -22.61
CA ASP A 126 -0.41 -9.06 -24.02
C ASP A 126 0.80 -8.54 -24.83
N ALA A 127 1.99 -8.94 -24.38
CA ALA A 127 3.27 -8.69 -25.02
C ALA A 127 4.33 -9.62 -24.40
N ASP A 128 5.46 -9.76 -25.08
CA ASP A 128 6.64 -10.41 -24.51
C ASP A 128 7.38 -9.45 -23.57
N TYR A 129 8.12 -10.02 -22.61
CA TYR A 129 8.94 -9.27 -21.68
C TYR A 129 9.93 -8.35 -22.42
N SER A 130 10.09 -7.13 -21.90
CA SER A 130 11.03 -6.14 -22.40
C SER A 130 11.65 -5.38 -21.23
N LYS A 131 12.97 -5.50 -21.06
CA LYS A 131 13.72 -4.74 -20.04
C LYS A 131 13.60 -3.21 -20.21
N LYS A 132 13.27 -2.72 -21.42
CA LYS A 132 13.04 -1.29 -21.69
C LYS A 132 11.66 -0.81 -21.21
N GLY A 133 10.82 -1.72 -20.71
CA GLY A 133 9.42 -1.48 -20.44
C GLY A 133 8.55 -1.69 -21.67
N LEU A 134 7.24 -1.58 -21.45
CA LEU A 134 6.19 -1.71 -22.47
C LEU A 134 5.27 -0.50 -22.42
N GLN A 135 4.69 -0.15 -23.57
CA GLN A 135 3.78 0.98 -23.69
C GLN A 135 2.49 0.56 -24.37
N ASN A 136 1.35 1.01 -23.81
CA ASN A 136 0.01 0.81 -24.36
C ASN A 136 -0.35 -0.66 -24.67
N VAL A 137 0.24 -1.60 -23.93
CA VAL A 137 -0.07 -3.02 -24.02
C VAL A 137 -1.34 -3.33 -23.23
N ARG A 138 -2.07 -4.37 -23.66
CA ARG A 138 -3.28 -4.80 -22.97
C ARG A 138 -2.91 -5.56 -21.69
N LEU A 139 -3.56 -5.19 -20.60
CA LEU A 139 -3.52 -5.89 -19.31
C LEU A 139 -4.85 -6.59 -19.07
N GLN A 140 -4.80 -7.83 -18.58
CA GLN A 140 -5.98 -8.62 -18.19
C GLN A 140 -5.71 -9.38 -16.88
N PRO A 141 -6.75 -9.83 -16.16
CA PRO A 141 -6.56 -10.61 -14.93
C PRO A 141 -5.73 -11.87 -15.21
N GLY A 142 -4.79 -12.19 -14.32
CA GLY A 142 -3.98 -13.41 -14.38
C GLY A 142 -3.89 -14.11 -13.03
N GLU A 143 -3.11 -15.18 -12.95
CA GLU A 143 -2.96 -16.02 -11.73
C GLU A 143 -1.50 -16.19 -11.29
N TYR A 144 -0.57 -15.39 -11.84
CA TYR A 144 0.86 -15.48 -11.53
C TYR A 144 1.14 -15.31 -10.03
N THR A 145 1.93 -16.24 -9.47
CA THR A 145 2.47 -16.15 -8.11
C THR A 145 3.94 -15.76 -8.20
N PRO A 146 4.32 -14.58 -7.69
CA PRO A 146 5.70 -14.15 -7.72
C PRO A 146 6.54 -14.87 -6.67
N ASP A 147 7.81 -15.06 -6.99
CA ASP A 147 8.88 -15.19 -6.01
C ASP A 147 9.58 -13.84 -5.95
N PHE A 148 9.77 -13.28 -4.75
CA PHE A 148 10.22 -11.91 -4.56
C PHE A 148 11.65 -11.85 -4.05
N GLU A 149 12.46 -10.95 -4.61
CA GLU A 149 13.70 -10.55 -3.94
C GLU A 149 13.35 -9.61 -2.77
N ILE A 150 13.70 -10.00 -1.55
CA ILE A 150 13.35 -9.28 -0.31
C ILE A 150 14.61 -8.74 0.35
N MET A 151 14.53 -7.51 0.87
CA MET A 151 15.57 -6.90 1.68
C MET A 151 14.98 -6.42 3.02
N SER A 152 15.46 -6.98 4.13
CA SER A 152 15.24 -6.43 5.46
C SER A 152 16.23 -5.30 5.71
N LEU A 153 15.74 -4.16 6.21
CA LEU A 153 16.51 -2.94 6.45
C LEU A 153 16.40 -2.53 7.93
N ASP A 154 17.52 -2.10 8.50
CA ASP A 154 17.60 -1.41 9.80
C ASP A 154 18.73 -0.37 9.77
N ILE A 155 18.53 0.74 10.49
CA ILE A 155 19.54 1.78 10.66
C ILE A 155 19.82 2.04 12.13
N GLU A 156 21.08 2.37 12.42
CA GLU A 156 21.48 2.84 13.74
C GLU A 156 21.93 4.29 13.66
N SER A 157 21.45 5.10 14.60
CA SER A 157 21.64 6.55 14.61
C SER A 157 21.76 7.11 16.02
N ASP A 158 22.37 8.28 16.11
CA ASP A 158 22.47 9.06 17.33
C ASP A 158 21.11 9.62 17.76
N TYR A 159 20.70 9.38 19.00
CA TYR A 159 19.38 9.80 19.50
C TYR A 159 19.22 11.32 19.73
N GLU A 160 20.31 12.09 19.78
CA GLU A 160 20.27 13.54 20.04
C GLU A 160 20.40 14.34 18.74
N THR A 161 21.27 13.88 17.84
CA THR A 161 21.67 14.61 16.63
C THR A 161 21.06 14.02 15.36
N ASP A 162 20.41 12.85 15.45
CA ASP A 162 19.99 12.01 14.33
C ASP A 162 21.15 11.60 13.41
N ALA A 163 22.43 11.77 13.79
CA ALA A 163 23.57 11.34 12.99
C ALA A 163 23.50 9.83 12.69
N LEU A 164 23.57 9.44 11.41
CA LEU A 164 23.63 8.04 11.05
C LEU A 164 24.96 7.45 11.50
N PHE A 165 24.93 6.22 12.03
CA PHE A 165 26.10 5.44 12.37
C PHE A 165 26.30 4.30 11.38
N SER A 166 25.22 3.59 11.05
CA SER A 166 25.27 2.46 10.12
C SER A 166 23.92 2.17 9.46
N ILE A 167 23.97 1.45 8.34
CA ILE A 167 22.80 0.87 7.67
C ILE A 167 23.09 -0.62 7.48
N ALA A 168 22.26 -1.49 8.04
CA ALA A 168 22.33 -2.92 7.79
C ALA A 168 21.22 -3.37 6.85
N PHE A 169 21.50 -4.47 6.14
CA PHE A 169 20.48 -5.15 5.37
C PHE A 169 20.77 -6.65 5.24
N VAL A 170 19.68 -7.42 5.20
CA VAL A 170 19.67 -8.87 5.03
C VAL A 170 18.77 -9.22 3.84
N THR A 171 19.30 -10.03 2.93
CA THR A 171 18.56 -10.70 1.87
C THR A 171 18.86 -12.20 1.92
N ALA A 172 18.20 -13.00 1.08
CA ALA A 172 18.46 -14.43 1.01
C ALA A 172 19.93 -14.76 0.67
N SER A 173 20.65 -13.86 -0.01
CA SER A 173 22.03 -14.09 -0.46
C SER A 173 23.06 -13.10 0.10
N THR A 174 22.64 -12.04 0.77
CA THR A 174 23.52 -10.92 1.14
C THR A 174 23.20 -10.39 2.54
N ASN A 175 24.20 -10.43 3.41
CA ASN A 175 24.12 -9.88 4.76
C ASN A 175 25.25 -8.85 4.92
N ARG A 176 24.90 -7.57 5.08
CA ARG A 176 25.88 -6.49 5.10
C ARG A 176 25.49 -5.38 6.07
N VAL A 177 26.52 -4.72 6.60
CA VAL A 177 26.43 -3.51 7.41
C VAL A 177 27.39 -2.48 6.82
N LEU A 178 26.84 -1.36 6.39
CA LEU A 178 27.61 -0.18 6.02
C LEU A 178 27.84 0.65 7.29
N MET A 179 29.09 0.90 7.66
CA MET A 179 29.46 1.49 8.95
C MET A 179 30.34 2.73 8.76
N ILE A 180 30.02 3.85 9.42
CA ILE A 180 30.83 5.07 9.32
C ILE A 180 32.15 4.95 10.11
N GLY A 181 33.22 5.44 9.50
CA GLY A 181 34.53 5.71 10.06
C GLY A 181 35.56 4.63 9.76
N ASP A 182 36.71 4.68 10.45
CA ASP A 182 37.87 3.88 10.04
C ASP A 182 37.75 2.42 10.46
N GLY A 183 38.13 1.52 9.55
CA GLY A 183 38.14 0.08 9.75
C GLY A 183 38.64 -0.68 8.53
N VAL A 184 38.76 -2.01 8.65
CA VAL A 184 39.08 -2.89 7.52
C VAL A 184 37.83 -3.69 7.20
N ASP A 185 37.39 -3.59 5.95
CA ASP A 185 36.25 -4.35 5.44
C ASP A 185 36.40 -5.85 5.71
N ASN A 186 35.28 -6.52 5.93
CA ASN A 186 35.23 -7.95 6.14
C ASN A 186 34.01 -8.57 5.43
N ASP A 187 33.69 -9.82 5.78
CA ASP A 187 32.64 -10.58 5.12
C ASP A 187 31.23 -9.96 5.25
N PHE A 188 30.98 -9.14 6.27
CA PHE A 188 29.67 -8.51 6.48
C PHE A 188 29.72 -7.01 6.80
N ILE A 189 30.89 -6.42 7.08
CA ILE A 189 31.05 -4.99 7.34
C ILE A 189 31.79 -4.33 6.17
N GLU A 190 31.25 -3.21 5.70
CA GLU A 190 31.89 -2.30 4.75
C GLU A 190 31.97 -0.91 5.39
N TYR A 191 33.19 -0.39 5.55
CA TYR A 191 33.43 0.91 6.17
C TYR A 191 33.36 2.05 5.16
N VAL A 192 32.75 3.16 5.55
CA VAL A 192 32.57 4.37 4.72
C VAL A 192 32.96 5.62 5.49
N GLU A 193 33.37 6.66 4.77
CA GLU A 193 33.99 7.85 5.38
C GLU A 193 32.99 8.68 6.22
N ASP A 194 31.78 8.90 5.70
CA ASP A 194 30.79 9.80 6.30
C ASP A 194 29.33 9.45 5.95
N GLU A 195 28.36 10.26 6.41
CA GLU A 195 26.93 10.03 6.14
C GLU A 195 26.57 10.12 4.65
N THR A 196 27.32 10.90 3.86
CA THR A 196 27.11 11.04 2.41
C THR A 196 27.50 9.75 1.71
N ALA A 197 28.70 9.25 2.00
CA ALA A 197 29.21 7.98 1.49
C ALA A 197 28.33 6.80 1.93
N LEU A 198 27.87 6.80 3.18
CA LEU A 198 26.93 5.80 3.70
C LEU A 198 25.64 5.73 2.88
N LEU A 199 25.00 6.88 2.65
CA LEU A 199 23.74 6.93 1.92
C LEU A 199 23.91 6.57 0.45
N GLN A 200 24.94 7.10 -0.22
CA GLN A 200 25.25 6.75 -1.61
C GLN A 200 25.52 5.25 -1.75
N ARG A 201 26.32 4.69 -0.85
CA ARG A 201 26.68 3.28 -0.90
C ARG A 201 25.47 2.38 -0.67
N TRP A 202 24.58 2.75 0.24
CA TRP A 202 23.33 2.00 0.42
C TRP A 202 22.43 2.05 -0.82
N ILE A 203 22.29 3.21 -1.47
CA ILE A 203 21.53 3.34 -2.72
C ILE A 203 22.12 2.43 -3.81
N GLU A 204 23.44 2.36 -3.94
CA GLU A 204 24.12 1.44 -4.86
C GLU A 204 23.82 -0.04 -4.56
N TRP A 205 23.76 -0.42 -3.28
CA TRP A 205 23.36 -1.77 -2.88
C TRP A 205 21.90 -2.07 -3.25
N VAL A 206 20.99 -1.12 -3.06
CA VAL A 206 19.57 -1.25 -3.47
C VAL A 206 19.42 -1.37 -4.99
N GLU A 207 20.23 -0.65 -5.77
CA GLU A 207 20.25 -0.77 -7.24
C GLU A 207 20.84 -2.12 -7.68
N ARG A 208 21.93 -2.57 -7.05
CA ARG A 208 22.59 -3.85 -7.39
C ARG A 208 21.74 -5.07 -7.05
N ILE A 209 21.13 -5.10 -5.87
CA ILE A 209 20.30 -6.22 -5.42
C ILE A 209 18.94 -6.17 -6.12
N ASP A 210 18.42 -4.97 -6.37
CA ASP A 210 17.10 -4.74 -6.97
C ASP A 210 15.92 -5.46 -6.26
N PRO A 211 15.78 -5.38 -4.92
CA PRO A 211 14.69 -6.02 -4.18
C PRO A 211 13.28 -5.58 -4.64
N ASP A 212 12.37 -6.53 -4.80
CA ASP A 212 10.95 -6.25 -5.01
C ASP A 212 10.28 -5.71 -3.74
N ILE A 213 10.72 -6.18 -2.57
CA ILE A 213 10.13 -5.83 -1.27
C ILE A 213 11.21 -5.33 -0.31
N LEU A 214 10.94 -4.20 0.33
CA LEU A 214 11.66 -3.75 1.52
C LEU A 214 10.84 -4.09 2.76
N ILE A 215 11.45 -4.78 3.73
CA ILE A 215 10.86 -5.06 5.04
C ILE A 215 11.70 -4.42 6.15
N GLY A 216 11.12 -4.26 7.33
CA GLY A 216 11.80 -3.75 8.52
C GLY A 216 10.80 -3.55 9.65
N TRP A 217 11.25 -2.99 10.77
CA TRP A 217 10.42 -2.80 11.96
C TRP A 217 10.19 -1.33 12.27
N ASN A 218 8.97 -0.82 12.06
CA ASN A 218 8.72 0.63 11.96
C ASN A 218 9.48 1.30 10.79
N VAL A 219 9.80 0.52 9.75
CA VAL A 219 10.66 0.88 8.62
C VAL A 219 10.18 2.11 7.85
N ILE A 220 8.87 2.29 7.74
CA ILE A 220 8.30 3.42 7.00
C ILE A 220 8.48 4.71 7.80
N ASN A 221 8.20 4.69 9.10
CA ASN A 221 8.10 5.90 9.93
C ASN A 221 9.36 6.20 10.74
N PHE A 222 10.31 5.27 10.80
CA PHE A 222 11.64 5.45 11.39
C PHE A 222 12.71 5.45 10.30
N ASP A 223 13.12 4.28 9.80
CA ASP A 223 14.29 4.10 8.92
C ASP A 223 14.21 4.97 7.66
N LEU A 224 13.16 4.75 6.85
CA LEU A 224 12.99 5.47 5.59
C LEU A 224 12.72 6.97 5.80
N ARG A 225 12.10 7.38 6.92
CA ARG A 225 11.93 8.81 7.25
C ARG A 225 13.25 9.46 7.58
N LEU A 226 14.08 8.82 8.39
CA LEU A 226 15.38 9.36 8.75
C LEU A 226 16.31 9.41 7.53
N LEU A 227 16.35 8.34 6.73
CA LEU A 227 17.08 8.32 5.46
C LEU A 227 16.61 9.42 4.51
N GLN A 228 15.30 9.68 4.43
CA GLN A 228 14.76 10.79 3.64
C GLN A 228 15.19 12.16 4.16
N LYS A 229 15.19 12.36 5.49
CA LYS A 229 15.65 13.60 6.13
C LYS A 229 17.14 13.84 5.86
N LYS A 230 17.95 12.78 5.97
CA LYS A 230 19.40 12.83 5.71
C LYS A 230 19.72 13.06 4.24
N SER A 231 19.01 12.38 3.34
CA SER A 231 19.05 12.65 1.90
C SER A 231 18.87 14.14 1.57
N GLN A 232 17.87 14.78 2.18
CA GLN A 232 17.61 16.21 1.97
C GLN A 232 18.70 17.11 2.57
N ALA A 233 19.16 16.78 3.78
CA ALA A 233 20.19 17.56 4.48
C ALA A 233 21.56 17.50 3.79
N LEU A 234 21.91 16.34 3.23
CA LEU A 234 23.21 16.09 2.57
C LEU A 234 23.18 16.41 1.06
N GLY A 235 22.00 16.67 0.49
CA GLY A 235 21.85 16.90 -0.95
C GLY A 235 22.06 15.65 -1.82
N VAL A 236 21.91 14.46 -1.24
CA VAL A 236 21.99 13.17 -1.94
C VAL A 236 20.58 12.68 -2.23
N PRO A 237 20.11 12.63 -3.49
CA PRO A 237 18.77 12.15 -3.81
C PRO A 237 18.59 10.69 -3.36
N LEU A 238 17.52 10.39 -2.61
CA LEU A 238 17.17 9.04 -2.17
C LEU A 238 16.60 8.20 -3.34
N SER A 239 17.40 7.92 -4.37
CA SER A 239 16.99 7.28 -5.62
C SER A 239 16.84 5.76 -5.50
N ILE A 240 16.06 5.31 -4.53
CA ILE A 240 15.83 3.88 -4.25
C ILE A 240 14.66 3.29 -5.05
N GLY A 241 13.89 4.08 -5.79
CA GLY A 241 12.88 3.58 -6.73
C GLY A 241 13.52 3.05 -8.02
N ARG A 242 12.89 2.05 -8.66
CA ARG A 242 13.34 1.53 -9.94
C ARG A 242 13.34 2.62 -11.01
N GLY A 243 14.36 2.59 -11.87
CA GLY A 243 14.62 3.69 -12.82
C GLY A 243 15.07 4.98 -12.13
N THR A 244 15.83 4.85 -11.03
CA THR A 244 16.36 5.93 -10.17
C THR A 244 15.29 6.90 -9.64
N ALA A 245 14.05 6.43 -9.55
CA ALA A 245 12.93 7.24 -9.09
C ALA A 245 13.01 7.52 -7.59
N LEU A 246 12.46 8.67 -7.18
CA LEU A 246 12.44 9.08 -5.78
C LEU A 246 11.19 8.56 -5.06
N PRO A 247 11.28 8.20 -3.77
CA PRO A 247 10.13 7.92 -2.92
C PRO A 247 9.15 9.09 -2.87
N VAL A 248 7.86 8.78 -2.87
CA VAL A 248 6.77 9.75 -2.72
C VAL A 248 6.11 9.54 -1.37
N TRP A 249 6.14 10.57 -0.53
CA TRP A 249 5.60 10.54 0.81
C TRP A 249 4.18 11.13 0.87
N ARG A 250 3.31 10.51 1.65
CA ARG A 250 1.97 11.01 1.97
C ARG A 250 1.76 10.97 3.48
N GLN A 251 1.33 12.07 4.07
CA GLN A 251 1.01 12.13 5.49
C GLN A 251 -0.41 11.61 5.72
N SER A 252 -0.62 10.85 6.80
CA SER A 252 -1.94 10.40 7.21
C SER A 252 -2.80 11.59 7.65
N GLN A 253 -4.10 11.53 7.32
CA GLN A 253 -5.07 12.54 7.76
C GLN A 253 -5.53 12.31 9.20
N ALA A 254 -5.49 11.05 9.67
CA ALA A 254 -5.94 10.66 11.01
C ALA A 254 -4.85 10.84 12.06
N ASP A 255 -3.60 10.58 11.70
CA ASP A 255 -2.42 10.75 12.56
C ASP A 255 -1.35 11.55 11.82
N ARG A 256 -1.06 12.76 12.29
CA ARG A 256 -0.08 13.64 11.66
C ARG A 256 1.36 13.10 11.77
N ASN A 257 1.63 12.19 12.69
CA ASN A 257 2.98 11.62 12.84
C ASN A 257 3.18 10.36 11.99
N HIS A 258 2.11 9.86 11.36
CA HIS A 258 2.18 8.67 10.51
C HIS A 258 2.24 9.05 9.03
N TYR A 259 3.16 8.42 8.31
CA TYR A 259 3.42 8.61 6.89
C TYR A 259 3.27 7.30 6.14
N PHE A 260 2.87 7.42 4.88
CA PHE A 260 2.91 6.38 3.88
C PHE A 260 3.99 6.74 2.85
N VAL A 261 4.66 5.73 2.32
CA VAL A 261 5.67 5.87 1.28
C VAL A 261 5.26 5.06 0.05
N LEU A 262 5.52 5.61 -1.13
CA LEU A 262 5.45 4.90 -2.39
C LEU A 262 6.84 4.93 -3.00
N ILE A 263 7.45 3.76 -3.20
CA ILE A 263 8.75 3.63 -3.88
C ILE A 263 8.48 3.00 -5.25
N PRO A 264 8.60 3.73 -6.37
CA PRO A 264 8.30 3.19 -7.69
C PRO A 264 8.95 1.84 -7.95
N GLY A 265 8.13 0.82 -8.20
CA GLY A 265 8.56 -0.54 -8.50
C GLY A 265 9.00 -1.38 -7.31
N ARG A 266 8.79 -0.94 -6.07
CA ARG A 266 9.07 -1.71 -4.85
C ARG A 266 7.94 -1.59 -3.84
N VAL A 267 7.64 -2.68 -3.15
CA VAL A 267 6.65 -2.74 -2.06
C VAL A 267 7.39 -2.52 -0.73
N VAL A 268 6.78 -1.82 0.22
CA VAL A 268 7.35 -1.66 1.57
C VAL A 268 6.40 -2.28 2.59
N LEU A 269 6.83 -3.35 3.26
CA LEU A 269 6.05 -4.01 4.31
C LEU A 269 6.65 -3.70 5.68
N ASP A 270 5.96 -2.86 6.43
CA ASP A 270 6.30 -2.63 7.83
C ASP A 270 5.86 -3.81 8.69
N GLY A 271 6.79 -4.38 9.48
CA GLY A 271 6.51 -5.57 10.30
C GLY A 271 5.35 -5.38 11.27
N ILE A 272 5.22 -4.21 11.90
CA ILE A 272 4.17 -3.95 12.88
C ILE A 272 2.81 -3.88 12.18
N ASP A 273 2.71 -3.09 11.10
CA ASP A 273 1.46 -2.91 10.37
C ASP A 273 1.01 -4.19 9.66
N THR A 274 1.98 -4.99 9.19
CA THR A 274 1.72 -6.25 8.49
C THR A 274 1.23 -7.33 9.47
N LEU A 275 1.85 -7.46 10.65
CA LEU A 275 1.37 -8.37 11.72
C LEU A 275 -0.03 -8.00 12.21
N ARG A 276 -0.29 -6.71 12.47
CA ARG A 276 -1.62 -6.24 12.86
C ARG A 276 -2.67 -6.54 11.80
N SER A 277 -2.31 -6.35 10.52
CA SER A 277 -3.18 -6.69 9.40
C SER A 277 -3.47 -8.19 9.32
N ALA A 278 -2.50 -9.03 9.65
CA ALA A 278 -2.63 -10.48 9.77
C ALA A 278 -3.26 -10.93 11.10
N THR A 279 -3.85 -10.01 11.86
CA THR A 279 -4.59 -10.25 13.12
C THR A 279 -3.74 -10.77 14.30
N TYR A 280 -2.41 -10.67 14.21
CA TYR A 280 -1.55 -10.93 15.36
C TYR A 280 -1.73 -9.84 16.42
N ASN A 281 -1.65 -10.24 17.69
CA ASN A 281 -1.73 -9.34 18.82
C ASN A 281 -0.70 -9.75 19.89
N PHE A 282 0.08 -8.78 20.33
CA PHE A 282 1.13 -8.93 21.33
C PHE A 282 0.94 -7.92 22.45
N ALA A 283 1.46 -8.20 23.65
CA ALA A 283 1.46 -7.23 24.74
C ALA A 283 2.24 -5.95 24.37
N SER A 284 3.31 -6.11 23.59
CA SER A 284 4.10 -5.02 23.02
C SER A 284 4.56 -5.39 21.61
N PHE A 285 4.51 -4.44 20.69
CA PHE A 285 5.02 -4.57 19.32
C PHE A 285 6.47 -4.05 19.19
N ALA A 286 7.22 -3.92 20.29
CA ALA A 286 8.66 -3.74 20.19
C ALA A 286 9.31 -5.00 19.59
N LEU A 287 10.28 -4.85 18.68
CA LEU A 287 10.93 -5.99 18.00
C LEU A 287 11.46 -7.02 19.01
N GLU A 288 12.07 -6.57 20.11
CA GLU A 288 12.52 -7.44 21.20
C GLU A 288 11.40 -8.34 21.77
N SER A 289 10.23 -7.75 22.02
CA SER A 289 9.10 -8.48 22.61
C SER A 289 8.55 -9.52 21.65
N VAL A 290 8.34 -9.11 20.38
CA VAL A 290 7.77 -10.00 19.37
C VAL A 290 8.76 -11.09 18.99
N ALA A 291 10.05 -10.77 18.85
CA ALA A 291 11.07 -11.76 18.57
C ALA A 291 11.21 -12.79 19.70
N ARG A 292 11.14 -12.38 20.97
CA ARG A 292 11.18 -13.36 22.08
C ARG A 292 9.97 -14.27 22.08
N GLU A 293 8.78 -13.72 21.85
CA GLU A 293 7.53 -14.50 21.85
C GLU A 293 7.45 -15.45 20.65
N LEU A 294 7.91 -15.01 19.48
CA LEU A 294 7.82 -15.80 18.25
C LEU A 294 9.05 -16.67 18.01
N LEU A 295 10.26 -16.26 18.35
CA LEU A 295 11.51 -16.91 17.92
C LEU A 295 12.37 -17.44 19.06
N ASP A 296 11.98 -17.22 20.33
CA ASP A 296 12.80 -17.55 21.51
C ASP A 296 14.20 -16.89 21.50
N ARG A 297 14.38 -15.81 20.73
CA ARG A 297 15.59 -14.98 20.64
C ARG A 297 15.25 -13.49 20.67
N GLY A 298 16.24 -12.63 20.92
CA GLY A 298 16.03 -11.19 21.01
C GLY A 298 17.26 -10.40 20.56
N LYS A 299 17.14 -9.07 20.63
CA LYS A 299 18.18 -8.09 20.27
C LYS A 299 19.44 -8.27 21.10
N LEU A 300 20.62 -8.03 20.54
CA LEU A 300 21.88 -8.23 21.30
C LEU A 300 22.09 -7.22 22.46
N ILE A 301 21.54 -6.00 22.36
CA ILE A 301 21.59 -5.01 23.45
C ILE A 301 20.38 -5.17 24.35
N HIS A 302 20.61 -5.61 25.59
CA HIS A 302 19.59 -5.78 26.62
C HIS A 302 19.85 -4.88 27.83
N ASP A 303 18.89 -4.05 28.19
CA ASP A 303 18.88 -3.41 29.51
C ASP A 303 18.47 -4.46 30.56
N LYS A 304 19.42 -4.93 31.35
CA LYS A 304 19.18 -5.94 32.41
C LYS A 304 18.60 -5.33 33.69
N THR A 305 18.69 -4.00 33.87
CA THR A 305 18.35 -3.33 35.13
C THR A 305 17.10 -2.46 35.03
N HIS A 306 16.64 -2.15 33.81
CA HIS A 306 15.48 -1.27 33.52
C HIS A 306 15.55 0.08 34.24
N SER A 307 16.75 0.52 34.60
CA SER A 307 16.99 1.64 35.51
C SER A 307 17.25 2.95 34.77
N ASP A 308 17.68 2.88 33.50
CA ASP A 308 17.98 4.05 32.68
C ASP A 308 17.19 3.98 31.36
N PRO A 309 16.16 4.82 31.18
CA PRO A 309 15.37 4.87 29.95
C PRO A 309 16.19 5.15 28.68
N LEU A 310 17.39 5.71 28.81
CA LEU A 310 18.30 6.01 27.70
C LEU A 310 19.46 5.01 27.58
N TYR A 311 19.47 3.92 28.37
CA TYR A 311 20.56 2.93 28.37
C TYR A 311 20.88 2.45 26.96
N LYS A 312 19.85 2.03 26.21
CA LYS A 312 20.01 1.51 24.86
C LYS A 312 20.69 2.52 23.93
N ALA A 313 20.24 3.76 23.96
CA ALA A 313 20.77 4.82 23.11
C ALA A 313 22.24 5.18 23.46
N LYS A 314 22.57 5.19 24.76
CA LYS A 314 23.95 5.37 25.23
C LYS A 314 24.86 4.21 24.83
N GLU A 315 24.37 2.98 24.90
CA GLU A 315 25.13 1.79 24.53
C GLU A 315 25.38 1.75 23.01
N ILE A 316 24.39 2.12 22.18
CA ILE A 316 24.58 2.29 20.73
C ILE A 316 25.70 3.30 20.44
N ARG A 317 25.66 4.48 21.09
CA ARG A 317 26.71 5.51 20.93
C ARG A 317 28.08 4.98 21.38
N ARG A 318 28.16 4.30 22.55
CA ARG A 318 29.41 3.70 23.04
C ARG A 318 29.98 2.67 22.07
N GLN A 319 29.13 1.77 21.55
CA GLN A 319 29.57 0.77 20.58
C GLN A 319 30.00 1.40 19.27
N PHE A 320 29.34 2.47 18.80
CA PHE A 320 29.81 3.21 17.63
C PHE A 320 31.21 3.80 17.83
N GLU A 321 31.46 4.40 19.00
CA GLU A 321 32.75 5.06 19.29
C GLU A 321 33.89 4.07 19.57
N GLN A 322 33.59 2.93 20.21
CA GLN A 322 34.61 2.05 20.81
C GLN A 322 34.61 0.62 20.24
N GLU A 323 33.48 0.13 19.74
CA GLU A 323 33.25 -1.29 19.41
C GLU A 323 32.36 -1.47 18.16
N LYS A 324 32.74 -0.85 17.03
CA LYS A 324 31.90 -0.83 15.81
C LYS A 324 31.51 -2.23 15.31
N THR A 325 32.36 -3.23 15.48
CA THR A 325 32.04 -4.62 15.11
C THR A 325 30.89 -5.19 15.96
N THR A 326 30.81 -4.82 17.24
CA THR A 326 29.69 -5.18 18.12
C THR A 326 28.41 -4.49 17.65
N LEU A 327 28.48 -3.18 17.35
CA LEU A 327 27.33 -2.43 16.82
C LEU A 327 26.83 -3.02 15.50
N ALA A 328 27.75 -3.36 14.59
CA ALA A 328 27.41 -3.97 13.32
C ALA A 328 26.71 -5.33 13.50
N SER A 329 27.19 -6.15 14.44
CA SER A 329 26.55 -7.44 14.75
C SER A 329 25.13 -7.24 15.31
N TYR A 330 24.93 -6.22 16.14
CA TYR A 330 23.62 -5.86 16.69
C TYR A 330 22.64 -5.34 15.62
N ASN A 331 23.09 -4.43 14.75
CA ASN A 331 22.28 -3.90 13.65
C ASN A 331 21.88 -5.00 12.64
N LEU A 332 22.84 -5.89 12.30
CA LEU A 332 22.56 -7.03 11.44
C LEU A 332 21.57 -8.04 12.06
N GLU A 333 21.68 -8.28 13.38
CA GLU A 333 20.73 -9.14 14.09
C GLU A 333 19.32 -8.54 14.08
N ASP A 334 19.16 -7.22 14.21
CA ASP A 334 17.84 -6.57 14.10
C ASP A 334 17.20 -6.82 12.72
N CYS A 335 17.98 -6.74 11.63
CA CYS A 335 17.52 -7.14 10.30
C CYS A 335 17.14 -8.63 10.24
N GLN A 336 17.95 -9.52 10.81
CA GLN A 336 17.70 -10.96 10.80
C GLN A 336 16.48 -11.35 11.64
N LEU A 337 16.20 -10.66 12.75
CA LEU A 337 15.00 -10.86 13.56
C LEU A 337 13.74 -10.56 12.75
N VAL A 338 13.75 -9.45 11.99
CA VAL A 338 12.62 -9.11 11.11
C VAL A 338 12.44 -10.15 10.02
N TRP A 339 13.52 -10.56 9.35
CA TRP A 339 13.48 -11.61 8.32
C TRP A 339 12.79 -12.88 8.84
N ASP A 340 13.27 -13.43 9.95
CA ASP A 340 12.73 -14.69 10.48
C ASP A 340 11.31 -14.53 11.04
N ILE A 341 10.93 -13.35 11.56
CA ILE A 341 9.53 -13.08 11.92
C ILE A 341 8.65 -13.18 10.67
N PHE A 342 9.05 -12.55 9.56
CA PHE A 342 8.31 -12.59 8.30
C PHE A 342 8.18 -14.02 7.74
N GLU A 343 9.25 -14.81 7.80
CA GLU A 343 9.21 -16.23 7.41
C GLU A 343 8.31 -17.04 8.34
N LYS A 344 8.51 -16.97 9.66
CA LYS A 344 7.75 -17.77 10.63
C LYS A 344 6.25 -17.48 10.60
N THR A 345 5.87 -16.24 10.29
CA THR A 345 4.47 -15.80 10.26
C THR A 345 3.88 -15.70 8.85
N GLU A 346 4.63 -16.09 7.82
CA GLU A 346 4.20 -16.13 6.42
C GLU A 346 3.60 -14.81 5.91
N LEU A 347 4.16 -13.67 6.36
CA LEU A 347 3.56 -12.35 6.14
C LEU A 347 3.57 -11.91 4.67
N VAL A 348 4.58 -12.33 3.91
CA VAL A 348 4.65 -12.05 2.46
C VAL A 348 3.53 -12.82 1.75
N GLY A 349 3.38 -14.11 2.06
CA GLY A 349 2.29 -14.95 1.54
C GLY A 349 0.91 -14.39 1.88
N PHE A 350 0.70 -13.99 3.14
CA PHE A 350 -0.51 -13.30 3.58
C PHE A 350 -0.78 -12.03 2.75
N SER A 351 0.25 -11.21 2.53
CA SER A 351 0.13 -9.94 1.80
C SER A 351 -0.20 -10.15 0.32
N ILE A 352 0.36 -11.20 -0.30
CA ILE A 352 0.03 -11.63 -1.67
C ILE A 352 -1.46 -11.99 -1.76
N GLU A 353 -1.94 -12.88 -0.89
CA GLU A 353 -3.32 -13.36 -0.96
C GLU A 353 -4.32 -12.25 -0.64
N ARG A 354 -4.01 -11.37 0.31
CA ARG A 354 -4.84 -10.21 0.60
C ARG A 354 -4.98 -9.30 -0.61
N ALA A 355 -3.88 -9.00 -1.31
CA ALA A 355 -3.90 -8.17 -2.51
C ALA A 355 -4.67 -8.84 -3.65
N ARG A 356 -4.53 -10.17 -3.83
CA ARG A 356 -5.30 -10.94 -4.82
C ARG A 356 -6.81 -10.88 -4.57
N LEU A 357 -7.22 -11.03 -3.32
CA LEU A 357 -8.63 -11.07 -2.93
C LEU A 357 -9.30 -9.70 -2.96
N THR A 358 -8.57 -8.64 -2.61
CA THR A 358 -9.12 -7.28 -2.44
C THR A 358 -8.83 -6.35 -3.62
N GLY A 359 -7.75 -6.62 -4.35
CA GLY A 359 -7.13 -5.74 -5.36
C GLY A 359 -6.61 -4.40 -4.82
N LEU A 360 -6.43 -4.30 -3.50
CA LEU A 360 -5.67 -3.22 -2.89
C LEU A 360 -4.16 -3.45 -3.06
N GLU A 361 -3.37 -2.38 -2.86
CA GLU A 361 -1.91 -2.46 -2.88
C GLU A 361 -1.43 -3.46 -1.82
N MET A 362 -0.35 -4.18 -2.10
CA MET A 362 0.17 -5.23 -1.22
C MET A 362 0.58 -4.70 0.16
N ASP A 363 1.11 -3.47 0.21
CA ASP A 363 1.51 -2.73 1.40
C ASP A 363 0.36 -1.94 2.08
N ARG A 364 -0.85 -1.97 1.54
CA ARG A 364 -1.97 -1.22 2.11
C ARG A 364 -2.63 -1.99 3.27
N ALA A 365 -2.48 -1.46 4.48
CA ALA A 365 -3.21 -1.92 5.65
C ALA A 365 -4.69 -1.47 5.64
N GLY A 366 -5.58 -2.33 6.15
CA GLY A 366 -7.01 -2.05 6.27
C GLY A 366 -7.72 -1.84 4.92
N GLY A 367 -8.56 -0.81 4.83
CA GLY A 367 -9.16 -0.40 3.55
C GLY A 367 -10.41 -1.18 3.12
N SER A 368 -11.21 -1.74 4.03
CA SER A 368 -12.38 -2.57 3.70
C SER A 368 -13.37 -1.89 2.74
N VAL A 369 -13.59 -0.58 2.86
CA VAL A 369 -14.44 0.19 1.93
C VAL A 369 -13.82 0.22 0.53
N ALA A 370 -12.54 0.55 0.42
CA ALA A 370 -11.84 0.57 -0.87
C ALA A 370 -11.76 -0.82 -1.53
N ALA A 371 -11.59 -1.88 -0.73
CA ALA A 371 -11.63 -3.26 -1.23
C ALA A 371 -13.03 -3.60 -1.76
N PHE A 372 -14.09 -3.20 -1.03
CA PHE A 372 -15.46 -3.36 -1.50
C PHE A 372 -15.67 -2.63 -2.83
N ASP A 373 -15.30 -1.35 -2.91
CA ASP A 373 -15.47 -0.55 -4.14
C ASP A 373 -14.73 -1.18 -5.33
N ASN A 374 -13.48 -1.57 -5.14
CA ASN A 374 -12.68 -2.19 -6.20
C ASN A 374 -13.32 -3.48 -6.76
N LEU A 375 -13.93 -4.30 -5.90
CA LEU A 375 -14.61 -5.51 -6.32
C LEU A 375 -16.03 -5.23 -6.84
N TYR A 376 -16.71 -4.22 -6.30
CA TYR A 376 -18.14 -4.02 -6.53
C TYR A 376 -18.43 -3.18 -7.76
N LEU A 377 -17.70 -2.07 -7.95
CA LEU A 377 -17.92 -1.11 -9.04
C LEU A 377 -17.95 -1.72 -10.45
N PRO A 378 -17.01 -2.60 -10.87
CA PRO A 378 -17.02 -3.07 -12.24
C PRO A 378 -18.25 -3.96 -12.49
N ARG A 379 -18.74 -4.67 -11.47
CA ARG A 379 -19.97 -5.46 -11.54
C ARG A 379 -21.20 -4.56 -11.60
N LEU A 380 -21.22 -3.51 -10.78
CA LEU A 380 -22.28 -2.50 -10.76
C LEU A 380 -22.42 -1.79 -12.13
N HIS A 381 -21.30 -1.41 -12.74
CA HIS A 381 -21.27 -0.74 -14.04
C HIS A 381 -21.81 -1.65 -15.16
N ARG A 382 -21.49 -2.95 -15.14
CA ARG A 382 -22.08 -3.92 -16.08
C ARG A 382 -23.59 -4.15 -15.86
N LYS A 383 -24.12 -3.78 -14.69
CA LYS A 383 -25.57 -3.75 -14.44
C LYS A 383 -26.24 -2.44 -14.88
N GLY A 384 -25.48 -1.47 -15.38
CA GLY A 384 -26.02 -0.20 -15.87
C GLY A 384 -26.14 0.88 -14.79
N TYR A 385 -25.44 0.75 -13.66
CA TYR A 385 -25.51 1.69 -12.54
C TYR A 385 -24.14 2.23 -12.18
N ILE A 386 -24.10 3.41 -11.55
CA ILE A 386 -22.90 3.99 -10.92
C ILE A 386 -23.07 4.02 -9.40
N ALA A 387 -21.97 4.16 -8.65
CA ALA A 387 -22.02 4.25 -7.21
C ALA A 387 -22.61 5.60 -6.71
N PRO A 388 -23.35 5.60 -5.59
CA PRO A 388 -23.81 6.82 -4.93
C PRO A 388 -22.67 7.52 -4.18
N ASN A 389 -22.86 8.79 -3.83
CA ASN A 389 -21.95 9.51 -2.95
C ASN A 389 -22.25 9.23 -1.47
N ILE A 390 -21.24 9.45 -0.62
CA ILE A 390 -21.42 9.42 0.84
C ILE A 390 -22.44 10.50 1.23
N GLY A 391 -23.47 10.11 1.98
CA GLY A 391 -24.54 11.00 2.45
C GLY A 391 -25.77 11.08 1.54
N ASP A 392 -25.75 10.47 0.34
CA ASP A 392 -26.92 10.42 -0.53
C ASP A 392 -28.06 9.57 0.06
N TYR A 393 -27.75 8.67 0.98
CA TYR A 393 -28.73 7.85 1.69
C TYR A 393 -29.26 8.56 2.94
N GLN A 394 -30.57 8.83 2.96
CA GLN A 394 -31.27 9.54 4.06
C GLN A 394 -32.02 8.62 5.05
N GLY A 395 -31.65 7.35 5.17
CA GLY A 395 -32.31 6.42 6.10
C GLY A 395 -31.71 6.44 7.51
N GLU A 396 -32.48 5.99 8.50
CA GLU A 396 -31.98 5.74 9.85
C GLU A 396 -30.79 4.74 9.81
N LEU A 397 -29.68 5.13 10.42
CA LEU A 397 -28.41 4.40 10.42
C LEU A 397 -28.31 3.33 11.51
N SER A 398 -29.37 3.08 12.29
CA SER A 398 -29.37 2.06 13.34
C SER A 398 -29.78 0.70 12.80
N ALA A 399 -28.80 -0.12 12.42
CA ALA A 399 -28.97 -1.55 12.28
C ALA A 399 -28.71 -2.23 13.65
N PRO A 400 -29.61 -3.12 14.14
CA PRO A 400 -29.32 -3.88 15.35
C PRO A 400 -28.12 -4.81 15.13
N GLY A 401 -27.36 -5.05 16.20
CA GLY A 401 -26.24 -5.99 16.21
C GLY A 401 -26.68 -7.46 16.26
N GLY A 402 -25.73 -8.35 16.53
CA GLY A 402 -26.03 -9.75 16.79
C GLY A 402 -26.87 -9.94 18.06
N TYR A 403 -27.77 -10.92 18.05
CA TYR A 403 -28.52 -11.30 19.24
C TYR A 403 -27.63 -12.12 20.18
N VAL A 404 -27.58 -11.73 21.46
CA VAL A 404 -26.88 -12.46 22.52
C VAL A 404 -27.92 -13.00 23.48
N MET A 405 -27.95 -14.33 23.63
CA MET A 405 -28.86 -15.00 24.56
C MET A 405 -28.43 -14.78 26.01
N ASP A 406 -29.40 -14.64 26.91
CA ASP A 406 -29.14 -14.71 28.35
C ASP A 406 -28.61 -16.11 28.71
N SER A 407 -27.59 -16.15 29.56
CA SER A 407 -26.97 -17.40 30.00
C SER A 407 -27.54 -17.89 31.34
N THR A 408 -27.60 -19.20 31.52
CA THR A 408 -27.90 -19.81 32.83
C THR A 408 -26.57 -20.10 33.54
N PRO A 409 -26.19 -19.36 34.60
CA PRO A 409 -24.92 -19.55 35.27
C PRO A 409 -24.93 -20.85 36.08
N GLY A 410 -23.80 -21.57 36.06
CA GLY A 410 -23.62 -22.80 36.82
C GLY A 410 -22.46 -23.62 36.30
N LEU A 411 -22.02 -24.59 37.10
CA LEU A 411 -21.06 -25.60 36.66
C LEU A 411 -21.84 -26.67 35.89
N GLN A 412 -21.39 -26.98 34.67
CA GLN A 412 -22.02 -27.97 33.78
C GLN A 412 -21.03 -29.11 33.51
N ASP A 413 -21.54 -30.33 33.36
CA ASP A 413 -20.70 -31.49 33.05
C ASP A 413 -20.26 -31.51 31.58
N SER A 414 -21.22 -31.57 30.64
CA SER A 414 -20.96 -31.63 29.20
C SER A 414 -21.63 -30.48 28.46
N VAL A 415 -20.85 -29.66 27.77
CA VAL A 415 -21.31 -28.50 26.99
C VAL A 415 -20.96 -28.69 25.52
N LEU A 416 -21.95 -28.55 24.64
CA LEU A 416 -21.76 -28.55 23.20
C LEU A 416 -21.83 -27.12 22.67
N VAL A 417 -20.85 -26.74 21.83
CA VAL A 417 -20.82 -25.45 21.15
C VAL A 417 -21.09 -25.67 19.66
N LEU A 418 -22.15 -25.04 19.15
CA LEU A 418 -22.52 -25.09 17.74
C LEU A 418 -22.35 -23.69 17.15
N ASP A 419 -21.54 -23.57 16.10
CA ASP A 419 -21.22 -22.30 15.46
C ASP A 419 -21.53 -22.34 13.95
N TYR A 420 -22.17 -21.29 13.44
CA TYR A 420 -22.42 -21.13 12.01
C TYR A 420 -21.14 -20.66 11.30
N LYS A 421 -20.64 -21.48 10.37
CA LYS A 421 -19.53 -21.09 9.49
C LYS A 421 -19.87 -19.82 8.69
N SER A 422 -19.18 -18.73 8.99
CA SER A 422 -19.29 -17.44 8.28
C SER A 422 -20.74 -16.95 8.15
N LEU A 423 -21.43 -16.81 9.30
CA LEU A 423 -22.86 -16.47 9.37
C LEU A 423 -23.27 -15.31 8.45
N TYR A 424 -22.69 -14.11 8.60
CA TYR A 424 -23.10 -12.95 7.81
C TYR A 424 -22.82 -13.08 6.30
N PRO A 425 -21.64 -13.55 5.86
CA PRO A 425 -21.43 -13.92 4.45
C PRO A 425 -22.43 -14.96 3.92
N SER A 426 -22.83 -15.94 4.75
CA SER A 426 -23.83 -16.94 4.36
C SER A 426 -25.22 -16.32 4.21
N ILE A 427 -25.60 -15.36 5.06
CA ILE A 427 -26.84 -14.58 4.98
C ILE A 427 -26.84 -13.75 3.69
N ILE A 428 -25.74 -13.06 3.38
CA ILE A 428 -25.58 -12.27 2.15
C ILE A 428 -25.87 -13.13 0.91
N ARG A 429 -25.27 -14.33 0.85
CA ARG A 429 -25.45 -15.27 -0.26
C ARG A 429 -26.86 -15.84 -0.34
N THR A 430 -27.42 -16.24 0.80
CA THR A 430 -28.73 -16.93 0.88
C THR A 430 -29.87 -15.98 0.57
N PHE A 431 -29.84 -14.79 1.15
CA PHE A 431 -30.91 -13.79 1.04
C PHE A 431 -30.62 -12.70 0.00
N ARG A 432 -29.53 -12.85 -0.77
CA ARG A 432 -29.13 -11.94 -1.86
C ARG A 432 -29.04 -10.48 -1.42
N VAL A 433 -28.42 -10.25 -0.25
CA VAL A 433 -28.20 -8.90 0.28
C VAL A 433 -27.16 -8.20 -0.58
N ASP A 434 -27.59 -7.17 -1.32
CA ASP A 434 -26.76 -6.50 -2.32
C ASP A 434 -27.29 -5.07 -2.57
N PRO A 435 -26.41 -4.03 -2.62
CA PRO A 435 -26.84 -2.64 -2.87
C PRO A 435 -27.66 -2.49 -4.16
N TYR A 436 -27.22 -3.09 -5.27
CA TYR A 436 -27.94 -3.07 -6.54
C TYR A 436 -29.27 -3.83 -6.45
N ALA A 437 -29.31 -5.01 -5.85
CA ALA A 437 -30.54 -5.79 -5.69
C ALA A 437 -31.61 -5.01 -4.91
N ARG A 438 -31.21 -4.24 -3.89
CA ARG A 438 -32.12 -3.36 -3.16
C ARG A 438 -32.75 -2.29 -4.05
N VAL A 439 -31.97 -1.69 -4.95
CA VAL A 439 -32.47 -0.70 -5.93
C VAL A 439 -33.36 -1.38 -6.97
N ALA A 440 -32.91 -2.50 -7.52
CA ALA A 440 -33.64 -3.27 -8.53
C ALA A 440 -34.98 -3.82 -8.01
N ALA A 441 -35.07 -4.19 -6.73
CA ALA A 441 -36.31 -4.66 -6.11
C ALA A 441 -37.39 -3.57 -6.05
N LYS A 442 -37.02 -2.31 -5.78
CA LYS A 442 -37.97 -1.18 -5.81
C LYS A 442 -38.60 -0.94 -7.19
N ARG A 443 -37.99 -1.45 -8.25
CA ARG A 443 -38.55 -1.42 -9.62
C ARG A 443 -39.61 -2.52 -9.85
N ALA A 444 -39.52 -3.62 -9.11
CA ALA A 444 -40.35 -4.81 -9.32
C ALA A 444 -41.68 -4.75 -8.54
N ASP A 445 -41.80 -3.86 -7.55
CA ASP A 445 -43.09 -3.53 -6.93
C ASP A 445 -43.81 -2.46 -7.78
N PRO A 446 -44.94 -2.79 -8.44
CA PRO A 446 -45.69 -1.87 -9.30
C PRO A 446 -46.43 -0.75 -8.56
#